data_AF-A0A960M9Y4-F1
#
_entry.id   AF-A0A960M9Y4-F1
#
_cell.length_a   1.000
_cell.length_b   1.000
_cell.length_c   1.000
_cell.angle_alpha   90.00
_cell.angle_beta   90.00
_cell.angle_gamma   90.00
#
_symmetry.space_group_name_H-M   'P 1'
#
loop_
_entity.id
_entity.type
_entity.pdbx_description
1 polymer ?
#
loop_
_entity_poly.entity_id
_entity_poly.type
_entity_poly.pdbx_seq_one_letter_code
_entity_poly.pdbx_strand_id
1 'polypeptide(L)'
;ELAALRPLVKLIFEITPKVADADPKGILNKLKEITIANYNYTYTVTNPTYTTLLAYEPGSISNLENPKRRATIVSKLTELQQQIGRIADGPHMTTHDKVTIYHAYLQIQAEFGENGAELNEVIDTLETTLGLHKGIKSGFPLELTELLSKPISGELAPIAKQLAAFERDHLIPALQQATTREELTALEPLLDQCIELKSKVISGDKKSRLENSHNEMINLWNAKFYKTDPNFAPLVAYTPGKIKNLSSPERREQVATSIHEYIEKAIQSFDHPIFKQDEKMALYEAVLQIQTEFQEHGDGKRLEPTAKALREALSIPEPELVIPKPEPKVEPKAKSGVFAMWEKLASGPGSENSTPKISHVAPRKEISPEVRRQKSIQIIQEKLGSLDLQSQFLSENISDIKRQISTLRSISGDQAEFKHLEKALDALQNPTPLAISDEEHVFMNFLGKKHNLSKVQLRQYQAQEKPTVINAKSELLKTLKKSVATPDRLDAVAQRALATESANAKQMRFRRFTDIHAPNPALS
;
A
#
# COMPACT_ATOMS: atom_id res chain seq x y z
N GLU A 1 -35.47 30.68 19.96
CA GLU A 1 -35.42 31.42 18.67
C GLU A 1 -35.10 30.51 17.48
N LEU A 2 -33.99 29.76 17.47
CA LEU A 2 -33.65 28.80 16.39
C LEU A 2 -34.74 27.77 16.04
N ALA A 3 -35.45 27.23 17.04
CA ALA A 3 -36.56 26.30 16.83
C ALA A 3 -37.71 26.92 16.00
N ALA A 4 -37.88 28.24 16.06
CA ALA A 4 -38.89 28.97 15.29
C ALA A 4 -38.48 29.17 13.81
N LEU A 5 -37.20 28.99 13.47
CA LEU A 5 -36.70 29.04 12.08
C LEU A 5 -36.83 27.71 11.35
N ARG A 6 -36.98 26.59 12.07
CA ARG A 6 -37.11 25.24 11.52
C ARG A 6 -38.24 25.10 10.48
N PRO A 7 -39.45 25.66 10.69
CA PRO A 7 -40.53 25.64 9.70
C PRO A 7 -40.17 26.43 8.42
N LEU A 8 -39.45 27.54 8.54
CA LEU A 8 -39.01 28.35 7.40
C LEU A 8 -37.95 27.62 6.57
N VAL A 9 -36.99 26.95 7.22
CA VAL A 9 -36.02 26.09 6.51
C VAL A 9 -36.74 24.95 5.80
N LYS A 10 -37.75 24.33 6.42
CA LYS A 10 -38.56 23.28 5.81
C LYS A 10 -39.36 23.79 4.59
N LEU A 11 -39.89 25.00 4.67
CA LEU A 11 -40.61 25.65 3.56
C LEU A 11 -39.69 25.85 2.34
N ILE A 12 -38.42 26.22 2.55
CA ILE A 12 -37.42 26.31 1.48
C ILE A 12 -37.29 24.97 0.76
N PHE A 13 -37.19 23.84 1.50
CA PHE A 13 -37.14 22.50 0.89
C PHE A 13 -38.37 22.14 0.07
N GLU A 14 -39.56 22.61 0.48
CA GLU A 14 -40.81 22.33 -0.22
C GLU A 14 -41.00 23.19 -1.48
N ILE A 15 -40.41 24.40 -1.49
CA ILE A 15 -40.52 25.34 -2.60
C ILE A 15 -39.45 25.11 -3.65
N THR A 16 -38.18 24.86 -3.27
CA THR A 16 -37.06 24.74 -4.23
C THR A 16 -37.32 23.76 -5.39
N PRO A 17 -37.89 22.56 -5.20
CA PRO A 17 -38.19 21.65 -6.31
C PRO A 17 -39.29 22.16 -7.23
N LYS A 18 -40.23 22.96 -6.71
CA LYS A 18 -41.40 23.47 -7.44
C LYS A 18 -41.09 24.66 -8.34
N VAL A 19 -39.95 25.32 -8.11
CA VAL A 19 -39.50 26.49 -8.88
C VAL A 19 -38.18 26.22 -9.60
N ALA A 20 -37.70 24.97 -9.61
CA ALA A 20 -36.43 24.58 -10.22
C ALA A 20 -36.37 24.91 -11.72
N ASP A 21 -37.48 24.75 -12.45
CA ASP A 21 -37.59 25.05 -13.88
C ASP A 21 -37.47 26.56 -14.19
N ALA A 22 -37.71 27.42 -13.19
CA ALA A 22 -37.60 28.87 -13.30
C ALA A 22 -36.23 29.41 -12.84
N ASP A 23 -35.31 28.56 -12.40
CA ASP A 23 -33.96 28.91 -11.94
C ASP A 23 -32.86 28.19 -12.75
N PRO A 24 -32.68 28.55 -14.03
CA PRO A 24 -31.71 27.90 -14.92
C PRO A 24 -30.24 28.09 -14.49
N LYS A 25 -29.98 28.98 -13.51
CA LYS A 25 -28.64 29.24 -12.96
C LYS A 25 -28.39 28.51 -11.62
N GLY A 26 -29.38 27.81 -11.07
CA GLY A 26 -29.27 27.06 -9.82
C GLY A 26 -29.01 27.92 -8.58
N ILE A 27 -29.41 29.20 -8.61
CA ILE A 27 -29.22 30.16 -7.52
C ILE A 27 -30.02 29.75 -6.27
N LEU A 28 -31.25 29.27 -6.42
CA LEU A 28 -32.10 28.78 -5.33
C LEU A 28 -31.52 27.53 -4.66
N ASN A 29 -30.91 26.63 -5.42
CA ASN A 29 -30.19 25.49 -4.85
C ASN A 29 -28.98 25.94 -4.04
N LYS A 30 -28.17 26.89 -4.55
CA LYS A 30 -27.05 27.47 -3.80
C LYS A 30 -27.51 28.18 -2.52
N LEU A 31 -28.59 28.97 -2.59
CA LEU A 31 -29.16 29.64 -1.43
C LEU A 31 -29.69 28.65 -0.40
N LYS A 32 -30.33 27.56 -0.84
CA LYS A 32 -30.77 26.47 0.02
C LYS A 32 -29.58 25.83 0.74
N GLU A 33 -28.51 25.48 0.03
CA GLU A 33 -27.29 24.92 0.62
C GLU A 33 -26.66 25.86 1.66
N ILE A 34 -26.50 27.14 1.33
CA ILE A 34 -25.98 28.17 2.26
C ILE A 34 -26.89 28.32 3.49
N THR A 35 -28.20 28.34 3.29
CA THR A 35 -29.17 28.49 4.40
C THR A 35 -29.12 27.28 5.35
N ILE A 36 -28.98 26.07 4.79
CA ILE A 36 -28.82 24.85 5.58
C ILE A 36 -27.49 24.86 6.35
N ALA A 37 -26.40 25.24 5.68
CA ALA A 37 -25.09 25.33 6.31
C ALA A 37 -25.12 26.32 7.48
N ASN A 38 -25.71 27.50 7.29
CA ASN A 38 -25.88 28.50 8.34
C ASN A 38 -26.80 28.03 9.48
N TYR A 39 -27.93 27.38 9.17
CA TYR A 39 -28.83 26.84 10.18
C TYR A 39 -28.14 25.75 11.01
N ASN A 40 -27.47 24.79 10.36
CA ASN A 40 -26.75 23.72 11.04
C ASN A 40 -25.63 24.27 11.90
N TYR A 41 -24.84 25.22 11.38
CA TYR A 41 -23.80 25.89 12.14
C TYR A 41 -24.37 26.58 13.39
N THR A 42 -25.37 27.45 13.22
CA THR A 42 -25.98 28.20 14.33
C THR A 42 -26.59 27.24 15.36
N TYR A 43 -27.25 26.18 14.91
CA TYR A 43 -27.82 25.15 15.79
C TYR A 43 -26.74 24.43 16.61
N THR A 44 -25.62 24.06 15.99
CA THR A 44 -24.52 23.37 16.66
C THR A 44 -23.79 24.31 17.63
N VAL A 45 -23.45 25.55 17.24
CA VAL A 45 -22.70 26.47 18.13
C VAL A 45 -23.52 27.00 19.30
N THR A 46 -24.86 26.99 19.19
CA THR A 46 -25.75 27.32 20.31
C THR A 46 -26.04 26.12 21.22
N ASN A 47 -25.56 24.92 20.88
CA ASN A 47 -25.64 23.76 21.77
C ASN A 47 -24.75 24.04 23.01
N PRO A 48 -25.30 24.01 24.24
CA PRO A 48 -24.51 24.24 25.45
C PRO A 48 -23.32 23.30 25.57
N THR A 49 -23.46 22.05 25.10
CA THR A 49 -22.38 21.05 25.11
C THR A 49 -21.22 21.49 24.20
N TYR A 50 -21.51 22.08 23.04
CA TYR A 50 -20.48 22.61 22.13
C TYR A 50 -19.68 23.72 22.82
N THR A 51 -20.37 24.69 23.41
CA THR A 51 -19.72 25.79 24.13
C THR A 51 -18.93 25.33 25.34
N THR A 52 -19.43 24.33 26.08
CA THR A 52 -18.71 23.73 27.21
C THR A 52 -17.44 23.02 26.76
N LEU A 53 -17.45 22.34 25.60
CA LEU A 53 -16.25 21.68 25.09
C LEU A 53 -15.20 22.67 24.59
N LEU A 54 -15.60 23.79 23.99
CA LEU A 54 -14.65 24.84 23.59
C LEU A 54 -13.94 25.48 24.79
N ALA A 55 -14.62 25.56 25.94
CA ALA A 55 -14.07 26.07 27.19
C ALA A 55 -13.75 24.94 28.19
N TYR A 56 -13.47 23.74 27.69
CA TYR A 56 -13.27 22.59 28.57
C TYR A 56 -12.01 22.72 29.41
N GLU A 57 -12.15 22.67 30.74
CA GLU A 57 -11.03 22.62 31.67
C GLU A 57 -10.87 21.19 32.24
N PRO A 58 -9.65 20.64 32.27
CA PRO A 58 -9.38 19.34 32.90
C PRO A 58 -9.96 19.21 34.31
N GLY A 59 -10.69 18.13 34.57
CA GLY A 59 -11.33 17.87 35.86
C GLY A 59 -12.68 18.54 36.07
N SER A 60 -13.23 19.22 35.06
CA SER A 60 -14.57 19.84 35.13
C SER A 60 -15.71 18.83 35.26
N ILE A 61 -15.48 17.57 34.89
CA ILE A 61 -16.50 16.51 34.97
C ILE A 61 -16.35 15.76 36.29
N SER A 62 -17.36 15.89 37.15
CA SER A 62 -17.44 15.17 38.42
C SER A 62 -18.18 13.83 38.30
N ASN A 63 -17.91 12.94 39.27
CA ASN A 63 -18.58 11.65 39.48
C ASN A 63 -18.44 10.66 38.30
N LEU A 64 -17.26 10.59 37.68
CA LEU A 64 -16.94 9.64 36.61
C LEU A 64 -16.90 8.17 37.07
N GLU A 65 -16.80 7.91 38.38
CA GLU A 65 -16.92 6.55 38.94
C GLU A 65 -18.32 5.95 38.70
N ASN A 66 -19.37 6.79 38.57
CA ASN A 66 -20.74 6.34 38.39
C ASN A 66 -21.02 5.93 36.92
N PRO A 67 -21.36 4.67 36.64
CA PRO A 67 -21.60 4.20 35.27
C PRO A 67 -22.74 4.93 34.55
N LYS A 68 -23.81 5.31 35.26
CA LYS A 68 -24.93 6.06 34.67
C LYS A 68 -24.50 7.46 34.24
N ARG A 69 -23.59 8.08 35.01
CA ARG A 69 -23.03 9.38 34.68
C ARG A 69 -22.16 9.30 33.43
N ARG A 70 -21.27 8.31 33.36
CA ARG A 70 -20.45 8.05 32.17
C ARG A 70 -21.29 7.80 30.92
N ALA A 71 -22.29 6.91 30.99
CA ALA A 71 -23.19 6.64 29.88
C ALA A 71 -23.93 7.90 29.38
N THR A 72 -24.31 8.80 30.31
CA THR A 72 -24.93 10.08 29.95
C THR A 72 -23.95 10.99 29.20
N ILE A 73 -22.68 11.04 29.63
CA ILE A 73 -21.63 11.83 28.97
C ILE A 73 -21.35 11.26 27.57
N VAL A 74 -21.14 9.94 27.46
CA VAL A 74 -20.93 9.24 26.18
C VAL A 74 -22.08 9.54 25.22
N SER A 75 -23.33 9.46 25.68
CA SER A 75 -24.50 9.78 24.86
C SER A 75 -24.50 11.23 24.37
N LYS A 76 -24.15 12.20 25.22
CA LYS A 76 -24.08 13.63 24.83
C LYS A 76 -22.95 13.92 23.86
N LEU A 77 -21.79 13.31 24.07
CA LEU A 77 -20.65 13.42 23.16
C LEU A 77 -20.97 12.76 21.81
N THR A 78 -21.66 11.63 21.81
CA THR A 78 -22.12 10.98 20.57
C THR A 78 -23.09 11.88 19.80
N GLU A 79 -24.08 12.47 20.48
CA GLU A 79 -25.01 13.41 19.85
C GLU A 79 -24.29 14.62 19.26
N LEU A 80 -23.33 15.19 20.00
CA LEU A 80 -22.57 16.34 19.55
C LEU A 80 -21.64 15.98 18.38
N GLN A 81 -20.98 14.83 18.40
CA GLN A 81 -20.16 14.32 17.30
C GLN A 81 -20.99 14.24 16.01
N GLN A 82 -22.22 13.72 16.07
CA GLN A 82 -23.13 13.67 14.92
C GLN A 82 -23.51 15.07 14.41
N GLN A 83 -23.64 16.05 15.31
CA GLN A 83 -23.89 17.45 14.94
C GLN A 83 -22.66 18.09 14.29
N ILE A 84 -21.47 17.82 14.80
CA ILE A 84 -20.19 18.26 14.22
C ILE A 84 -20.05 17.71 12.80
N GLY A 85 -20.43 16.45 12.56
CA GLY A 85 -20.43 15.87 11.21
C GLY A 85 -21.27 16.62 10.16
N ARG A 86 -22.21 17.46 10.59
CA ARG A 86 -23.01 18.30 9.67
C ARG A 86 -22.37 19.65 9.36
N ILE A 87 -21.34 20.04 10.10
CA ILE A 87 -20.71 21.37 10.02
C ILE A 87 -19.20 21.32 9.81
N ALA A 88 -18.56 20.14 9.94
CA ALA A 88 -17.12 19.98 9.88
C ALA A 88 -16.51 20.46 8.56
N ASP A 89 -17.20 20.25 7.43
CA ASP A 89 -16.77 20.72 6.10
C ASP A 89 -17.24 22.16 5.79
N GLY A 90 -18.01 22.77 6.69
CA GLY A 90 -18.55 24.11 6.53
C GLY A 90 -17.49 25.18 6.77
N PRO A 91 -17.55 26.33 6.07
CA PRO A 91 -16.58 27.42 6.21
C PRO A 91 -16.61 28.10 7.60
N HIS A 92 -17.57 27.74 8.44
CA HIS A 92 -17.81 28.38 9.73
C HIS A 92 -17.14 27.65 10.91
N MET A 93 -16.75 26.37 10.75
CA MET A 93 -16.02 25.66 11.80
C MET A 93 -14.52 25.87 11.61
N THR A 94 -13.93 26.71 12.46
CA THR A 94 -12.51 27.06 12.36
C THR A 94 -11.61 25.87 12.71
N THR A 95 -10.37 25.85 12.20
CA THR A 95 -9.36 24.86 12.60
C THR A 95 -9.17 24.85 14.12
N HIS A 96 -9.17 26.04 14.74
CA HIS A 96 -9.06 26.19 16.19
C HIS A 96 -10.20 25.48 16.93
N ASP A 97 -11.44 25.65 16.49
CA ASP A 97 -12.60 24.97 17.10
C ASP A 97 -12.48 23.45 16.95
N LYS A 98 -12.09 22.96 15.77
CA LYS A 98 -11.89 21.52 15.50
C LYS A 98 -10.87 20.92 16.46
N VAL A 99 -9.71 21.57 16.59
CA VAL A 99 -8.62 21.13 17.46
C VAL A 99 -9.04 21.18 18.92
N THR A 100 -9.65 22.27 19.35
CA THR A 100 -10.08 22.47 20.75
C THR A 100 -11.10 21.41 21.16
N ILE A 101 -12.10 21.16 20.32
CA ILE A 101 -13.10 20.13 20.57
C ILE A 101 -12.45 18.75 20.60
N TYR A 102 -11.60 18.42 19.63
CA TYR A 102 -10.92 17.12 19.61
C TYR A 102 -10.06 16.90 20.87
N HIS A 103 -9.31 17.92 21.30
CA HIS A 103 -8.54 17.86 22.56
C HIS A 103 -9.44 17.71 23.78
N ALA A 104 -10.61 18.35 23.81
CA ALA A 104 -11.57 18.15 24.89
C ALA A 104 -12.06 16.69 24.95
N TYR A 105 -12.33 16.05 23.81
CA TYR A 105 -12.69 14.62 23.77
C TYR A 105 -11.56 13.73 24.29
N LEU A 106 -10.32 13.97 23.85
CA LEU A 106 -9.16 13.20 24.33
C LEU A 106 -8.94 13.39 25.84
N GLN A 107 -9.11 14.61 26.34
CA GLN A 107 -8.97 14.92 27.77
C GLN A 107 -10.07 14.23 28.59
N ILE A 108 -11.32 14.25 28.12
CA ILE A 108 -12.42 13.53 28.78
C ILE A 108 -12.17 12.02 28.77
N GLN A 109 -11.67 11.46 27.65
CA GLN A 109 -11.27 10.06 27.60
C GLN A 109 -10.17 9.74 28.64
N ALA A 110 -9.18 10.61 28.80
CA ALA A 110 -8.14 10.42 29.81
C ALA A 110 -8.71 10.47 31.24
N GLU A 111 -9.66 11.37 31.51
CA GLU A 111 -10.33 11.48 32.81
C GLU A 111 -11.23 10.29 33.15
N PHE A 112 -11.73 9.57 32.15
CA PHE A 112 -12.46 8.30 32.36
C PHE A 112 -11.53 7.17 32.84
N GLY A 113 -10.20 7.33 32.74
CA GLY A 113 -9.21 6.35 33.16
C GLY A 113 -9.39 5.02 32.46
N GLU A 114 -9.47 3.93 33.23
CA GLU A 114 -9.71 2.57 32.70
C GLU A 114 -11.03 2.45 31.92
N ASN A 115 -12.01 3.30 32.21
CA ASN A 115 -13.29 3.34 31.50
C ASN A 115 -13.23 4.16 30.20
N GLY A 116 -12.08 4.73 29.85
CA GLY A 116 -11.92 5.57 28.66
C GLY A 116 -12.21 4.85 27.33
N ALA A 117 -12.23 3.51 27.35
CA ALA A 117 -12.63 2.69 26.22
C ALA A 117 -14.09 2.94 25.78
N GLU A 118 -14.97 3.39 26.69
CA GLU A 118 -16.37 3.75 26.38
C GLU A 118 -16.47 4.90 25.34
N LEU A 119 -15.40 5.69 25.17
CA LEU A 119 -15.34 6.81 24.23
C LEU A 119 -14.58 6.53 22.93
N ASN A 120 -13.95 5.37 22.78
CA ASN A 120 -13.11 5.06 21.60
C ASN A 120 -13.89 5.20 20.29
N GLU A 121 -15.07 4.60 20.18
CA GLU A 121 -15.89 4.66 18.95
C GLU A 121 -16.32 6.09 18.61
N VAL A 122 -16.66 6.89 19.63
CA VAL A 122 -17.06 8.28 19.45
C VAL A 122 -15.88 9.12 18.93
N ILE A 123 -14.68 8.89 19.50
CA ILE A 123 -13.45 9.59 19.11
C ILE A 123 -13.00 9.16 17.71
N ASP A 124 -13.01 7.87 17.38
CA ASP A 124 -12.66 7.38 16.04
C ASP A 124 -13.58 7.96 14.96
N THR A 125 -14.88 8.10 15.28
CA THR A 125 -15.85 8.73 14.38
C THR A 125 -15.58 10.24 14.25
N LEU A 126 -15.20 10.91 15.35
CA LEU A 126 -14.81 12.31 15.34
C LEU A 126 -13.53 12.54 14.52
N GLU A 127 -12.51 11.68 14.64
CA GLU A 127 -11.28 11.73 13.85
C GLU A 127 -11.59 11.69 12.35
N THR A 128 -12.40 10.71 11.95
CA THR A 128 -12.86 10.58 10.56
C THR A 128 -13.61 11.82 10.10
N THR A 129 -14.47 12.37 10.96
CA THR A 129 -15.29 13.56 10.68
C THR A 129 -14.43 14.81 10.49
N LEU A 130 -13.36 14.96 11.28
CA LEU A 130 -12.47 16.13 11.24
C LEU A 130 -11.37 16.01 10.19
N GLY A 131 -11.22 14.83 9.55
CA GLY A 131 -10.14 14.57 8.60
C GLY A 131 -8.79 14.34 9.29
N LEU A 132 -8.78 13.86 10.53
CA LEU A 132 -7.57 13.50 11.26
C LEU A 132 -7.01 12.16 10.78
N HIS A 133 -5.69 12.01 10.85
CA HIS A 133 -5.04 10.75 10.54
C HIS A 133 -5.35 9.71 11.61
N LYS A 134 -5.95 8.59 11.19
CA LYS A 134 -6.32 7.49 12.08
C LYS A 134 -5.11 7.00 12.88
N GLY A 135 -5.27 6.90 14.20
CA GLY A 135 -4.21 6.43 15.11
C GLY A 135 -3.25 7.51 15.60
N ILE A 136 -3.36 8.74 15.10
CA ILE A 136 -2.62 9.90 15.61
C ILE A 136 -3.53 10.68 16.57
N LYS A 137 -3.38 10.43 17.87
CA LYS A 137 -4.15 11.11 18.93
C LYS A 137 -3.67 12.54 19.18
N SER A 138 -3.72 13.39 18.16
CA SER A 138 -3.32 14.81 18.22
C SER A 138 -4.16 15.64 17.26
N GLY A 139 -4.59 16.84 17.67
CA GLY A 139 -5.26 17.79 16.79
C GLY A 139 -4.30 18.55 15.87
N PHE A 140 -2.99 18.50 16.15
CA PHE A 140 -1.97 19.26 15.42
C PHE A 140 -1.95 19.05 13.90
N PRO A 141 -2.24 17.85 13.33
CA PRO A 141 -2.33 17.67 11.88
C PRO A 141 -3.28 18.64 11.17
N LEU A 142 -4.37 19.07 11.83
CA LEU A 142 -5.30 20.06 11.27
C LEU A 142 -4.65 21.44 11.19
N GLU A 143 -3.95 21.85 12.25
CA GLU A 143 -3.19 23.11 12.29
C GLU A 143 -2.05 23.09 11.28
N LEU A 144 -1.40 21.94 11.13
CA LEU A 144 -0.26 21.74 10.25
C LEU A 144 -0.64 22.01 8.79
N THR A 145 -1.79 21.50 8.34
CA THR A 145 -2.33 21.77 7.00
C THR A 145 -2.56 23.27 6.78
N GLU A 146 -3.10 23.97 7.79
CA GLU A 146 -3.32 25.42 7.72
C GLU A 146 -2.01 26.21 7.67
N LEU A 147 -1.05 25.86 8.54
CA LEU A 147 0.28 26.47 8.61
C LEU A 147 1.09 26.30 7.32
N LEU A 148 0.86 25.21 6.58
CA LEU A 148 1.49 25.02 5.27
C LEU A 148 0.83 25.86 4.18
N SER A 149 -0.49 26.04 4.24
CA SER A 149 -1.28 26.74 3.22
C SER A 149 -1.12 28.27 3.21
N LYS A 150 -0.70 28.87 4.33
CA LYS A 150 -0.59 30.32 4.51
C LYS A 150 0.83 30.73 4.89
N PRO A 151 1.28 31.96 4.56
CA PRO A 151 2.50 32.51 5.12
C PRO A 151 2.40 32.55 6.64
N ILE A 152 3.41 32.07 7.34
CA ILE A 152 3.45 32.08 8.81
C ILE A 152 3.73 33.51 9.26
N SER A 153 2.72 34.18 9.81
CA SER A 153 2.85 35.49 10.46
C SER A 153 2.93 35.31 11.97
N GLY A 154 4.04 35.70 12.59
CA GLY A 154 4.20 35.67 14.05
C GLY A 154 5.50 35.02 14.52
N GLU A 155 5.55 34.66 15.80
CA GLU A 155 6.72 33.99 16.38
C GLU A 155 6.81 32.53 15.90
N LEU A 156 7.98 32.16 15.37
CA LEU A 156 8.23 30.80 14.89
C LEU A 156 8.54 29.81 16.03
N ALA A 157 9.05 30.30 17.17
CA ALA A 157 9.48 29.45 18.28
C ALA A 157 8.34 28.62 18.91
N PRO A 158 7.13 29.15 19.12
CA PRO A 158 5.98 28.34 19.57
C PRO A 158 5.62 27.22 18.59
N ILE A 159 5.61 27.52 17.28
CA ILE A 159 5.27 26.55 16.23
C ILE A 159 6.34 25.46 16.15
N ALA A 160 7.62 25.83 16.19
CA ALA A 160 8.73 24.87 16.23
C ALA A 160 8.65 23.95 17.47
N LYS A 161 8.25 24.51 18.63
CA LYS A 161 8.05 23.71 19.86
C LYS A 161 6.88 22.74 19.72
N GLN A 162 5.77 23.16 19.11
CA GLN A 162 4.61 22.29 18.86
C GLN A 162 4.96 21.18 17.88
N LEU A 163 5.64 21.50 16.77
CA LEU A 163 6.09 20.50 15.80
C LEU A 163 7.03 19.47 16.44
N ALA A 164 8.03 19.92 17.21
CA ALA A 164 8.94 19.01 17.90
C ALA A 164 8.22 18.09 18.91
N ALA A 165 7.22 18.62 19.63
CA ALA A 165 6.41 17.81 20.54
C ALA A 165 5.54 16.81 19.77
N PHE A 166 4.94 17.22 18.66
CA PHE A 166 4.14 16.33 17.81
C PHE A 166 4.97 15.18 17.23
N GLU A 167 6.14 15.49 16.67
CA GLU A 167 7.06 14.49 16.13
C GLU A 167 7.46 13.48 17.22
N ARG A 168 7.85 13.96 18.39
CA ARG A 168 8.30 13.13 19.52
C ARG A 168 7.20 12.30 20.16
N ASP A 169 6.05 12.91 20.45
CA ASP A 169 5.03 12.31 21.32
C ASP A 169 3.96 11.54 20.54
N HIS A 170 3.85 11.77 19.22
CA HIS A 170 2.80 11.16 18.41
C HIS A 170 3.35 10.46 17.15
N LEU A 171 4.11 11.16 16.30
CA LEU A 171 4.51 10.61 15.01
C LEU A 171 5.59 9.53 15.13
N ILE A 172 6.66 9.77 15.90
CA ILE A 172 7.71 8.77 16.17
C ILE A 172 7.10 7.48 16.79
N PRO A 173 6.27 7.55 17.85
CA PRO A 173 5.58 6.37 18.37
C PRO A 173 4.73 5.64 17.32
N ALA A 174 4.00 6.38 16.48
CA ALA A 174 3.20 5.77 15.40
C ALA A 174 4.10 5.04 14.38
N LEU A 175 5.23 5.63 13.99
CA LEU A 175 6.23 5.00 13.14
C LEU A 175 6.84 3.76 13.79
N GLN A 176 7.09 3.77 15.10
CA GLN A 176 7.58 2.61 15.84
C GLN A 176 6.56 1.47 15.83
N GLN A 177 5.28 1.78 15.96
CA GLN A 177 4.18 0.82 16.00
C GLN A 177 3.82 0.25 14.62
N ALA A 178 4.09 0.96 13.52
CA ALA A 178 3.84 0.46 12.18
C ALA A 178 4.62 -0.85 11.93
N THR A 179 3.89 -1.91 11.62
CA THR A 179 4.43 -3.27 11.40
C THR A 179 4.46 -3.67 9.94
N THR A 180 3.56 -3.11 9.14
CA THR A 180 3.46 -3.40 7.71
C THR A 180 3.92 -2.22 6.87
N ARG A 181 4.20 -2.50 5.60
CA ARG A 181 4.60 -1.47 4.63
C ARG A 181 3.45 -0.49 4.38
N GLU A 182 2.24 -1.01 4.32
CA GLU A 182 1.01 -0.25 4.12
C GLU A 182 0.77 0.74 5.26
N GLU A 183 0.87 0.27 6.52
CA GLU A 183 0.77 1.12 7.72
C GLU A 183 1.82 2.24 7.71
N LEU A 184 3.05 1.92 7.33
CA LEU A 184 4.12 2.91 7.22
C LEU A 184 3.78 3.96 6.15
N THR A 185 3.42 3.53 4.93
CA THR A 185 3.07 4.47 3.83
C THR A 185 1.84 5.32 4.12
N ALA A 186 0.94 4.89 5.00
CA ALA A 186 -0.20 5.72 5.42
C ALA A 186 0.22 6.94 6.26
N LEU A 187 1.42 6.91 6.87
CA LEU A 187 2.00 8.00 7.65
C LEU A 187 2.89 8.94 6.81
N GLU A 188 3.24 8.56 5.58
CA GLU A 188 4.08 9.35 4.65
C GLU A 188 3.55 10.77 4.43
N PRO A 189 2.23 11.00 4.23
CA PRO A 189 1.72 12.36 4.03
C PRO A 189 1.98 13.28 5.23
N LEU A 190 1.88 12.77 6.46
CA LEU A 190 2.19 13.54 7.67
C LEU A 190 3.69 13.82 7.77
N LEU A 191 4.53 12.83 7.45
CA LEU A 191 5.98 12.98 7.43
C LEU A 191 6.40 14.11 6.48
N ASP A 192 5.90 14.09 5.25
CA ASP A 192 6.19 15.11 4.24
C ASP A 192 5.77 16.51 4.70
N GLN A 193 4.59 16.61 5.31
CA GLN A 193 4.10 17.87 5.84
C GLN A 193 4.96 18.38 7.02
N CYS A 194 5.43 17.50 7.90
CA CYS A 194 6.39 17.85 8.97
C CYS A 194 7.73 18.34 8.40
N ILE A 195 8.26 17.67 7.36
CA ILE A 195 9.49 18.06 6.64
C ILE A 195 9.33 19.46 6.03
N GLU A 196 8.20 19.70 5.36
CA GLU A 196 7.92 21.01 4.77
C GLU A 196 7.81 22.09 5.86
N LEU A 197 7.08 21.83 6.95
CA LEU A 197 6.89 22.81 8.01
C LEU A 197 8.21 23.12 8.72
N LYS A 198 9.05 22.12 8.99
CA LYS A 198 10.38 22.32 9.60
C LYS A 198 11.17 23.38 8.83
N SER A 199 11.22 23.29 7.50
CA SER A 199 11.96 24.24 6.67
C SER A 199 11.50 25.70 6.87
N LYS A 200 10.22 25.93 7.20
CA LYS A 200 9.62 27.25 7.44
C LYS A 200 9.87 27.77 8.87
N VAL A 201 10.03 26.87 9.86
CA VAL A 201 10.06 27.24 11.29
C VAL A 201 11.40 26.98 11.99
N ILE A 202 12.39 26.40 11.30
CA ILE A 202 13.67 25.99 11.89
C ILE A 202 14.44 27.14 12.54
N SER A 203 14.30 28.36 12.01
CA SER A 203 14.91 29.57 12.61
C SER A 203 14.37 29.91 14.00
N GLY A 204 13.20 29.36 14.37
CA GLY A 204 12.63 29.43 15.71
C GLY A 204 13.21 28.39 16.69
N ASP A 205 13.91 27.36 16.22
CA ASP A 205 14.44 26.26 17.05
C ASP A 205 15.80 26.59 17.69
N LYS A 206 15.79 27.46 18.70
CA LYS A 206 17.01 27.91 19.38
C LYS A 206 17.74 26.82 20.17
N LYS A 207 17.12 25.66 20.40
CA LYS A 207 17.67 24.59 21.25
C LYS A 207 17.86 23.26 20.50
N SER A 208 17.77 23.28 19.16
CA SER A 208 17.89 22.10 18.31
C SER A 208 16.93 20.96 18.69
N ARG A 209 15.79 21.28 19.31
CA ARG A 209 14.82 20.27 19.76
C ARG A 209 14.04 19.74 18.57
N LEU A 210 13.62 20.63 17.69
CA LEU A 210 12.98 20.27 16.44
C LEU A 210 13.98 19.55 15.53
N GLU A 211 15.22 20.05 15.43
CA GLU A 211 16.26 19.40 14.63
C GLU A 211 16.48 17.94 15.06
N ASN A 212 16.62 17.70 16.37
CA ASN A 212 16.87 16.36 16.91
C ASN A 212 15.67 15.41 16.71
N SER A 213 14.46 15.85 17.07
CA SER A 213 13.24 15.03 16.89
C SER A 213 13.00 14.70 15.43
N HIS A 214 13.24 15.66 14.53
CA HIS A 214 13.07 15.46 13.11
C HIS A 214 14.07 14.47 12.51
N ASN A 215 15.35 14.55 12.93
CA ASN A 215 16.37 13.61 12.49
C ASN A 215 16.10 12.19 13.02
N GLU A 216 15.62 12.07 14.26
CA GLU A 216 15.17 10.79 14.81
C GLU A 216 13.99 10.21 14.00
N MET A 217 13.01 11.04 13.67
CA MET A 217 11.85 10.67 12.85
C MET A 217 12.27 10.19 11.45
N ILE A 218 13.12 10.93 10.74
CA ILE A 218 13.62 10.53 9.39
C ILE A 218 14.42 9.23 9.48
N ASN A 219 15.31 9.11 10.45
CA ASN A 219 16.15 7.91 10.61
C ASN A 219 15.28 6.67 10.90
N LEU A 220 14.27 6.82 11.76
CA LEU A 220 13.32 5.75 12.05
C LEU A 220 12.48 5.39 10.83
N TRP A 221 11.97 6.37 10.08
CA TRP A 221 11.23 6.16 8.84
C TRP A 221 12.05 5.34 7.84
N ASN A 222 13.27 5.77 7.55
CA ASN A 222 14.16 5.09 6.62
C ASN A 222 14.46 3.65 7.07
N ALA A 223 14.78 3.47 8.36
CA ALA A 223 15.05 2.14 8.89
C ALA A 223 13.82 1.21 8.80
N LYS A 224 12.63 1.71 9.16
CA LYS A 224 11.36 0.99 9.02
C LYS A 224 11.02 0.68 7.57
N PHE A 225 11.29 1.61 6.66
CA PHE A 225 11.06 1.44 5.22
C PHE A 225 11.81 0.23 4.68
N TYR A 226 13.09 0.06 5.04
CA TYR A 226 13.88 -1.10 4.62
C TYR A 226 13.59 -2.37 5.41
N LYS A 227 13.19 -2.26 6.68
CA LYS A 227 12.81 -3.43 7.50
C LYS A 227 11.45 -4.01 7.10
N THR A 228 10.55 -3.19 6.56
CA THR A 228 9.24 -3.62 6.02
C THR A 228 9.29 -3.91 4.52
N ASP A 229 10.47 -3.89 3.89
CA ASP A 229 10.63 -4.21 2.48
C ASP A 229 10.29 -5.68 2.21
N PRO A 230 9.62 -6.02 1.09
CA PRO A 230 9.30 -7.39 0.73
C PRO A 230 10.50 -8.33 0.63
N ASN A 231 11.72 -7.81 0.44
CA ASN A 231 12.95 -8.60 0.39
C ASN A 231 13.53 -8.91 1.77
N PHE A 232 13.24 -8.11 2.80
CA PHE A 232 13.87 -8.26 4.12
C PHE A 232 13.55 -9.60 4.77
N ALA A 233 12.26 -9.87 5.04
CA ALA A 233 11.85 -11.06 5.76
C ALA A 233 12.23 -12.38 5.04
N PRO A 234 12.07 -12.51 3.70
CA PRO A 234 12.53 -13.69 2.97
C PRO A 234 14.05 -13.90 3.02
N LEU A 235 14.85 -12.83 3.00
CA LEU A 235 16.30 -12.94 3.11
C LEU A 235 16.72 -13.32 4.54
N VAL A 236 16.15 -12.71 5.57
CA VAL A 236 16.45 -13.06 6.97
C VAL A 236 16.09 -14.52 7.28
N ALA A 237 15.00 -15.04 6.71
CA ALA A 237 14.57 -16.43 6.89
C ALA A 237 15.02 -17.36 5.74
N TYR A 238 16.05 -16.96 4.98
CA TYR A 238 16.48 -17.72 3.81
C TYR A 238 16.96 -19.12 4.18
N THR A 239 16.61 -20.09 3.34
CA THR A 239 17.09 -21.47 3.43
C THR A 239 17.43 -21.96 2.03
N PRO A 240 18.46 -22.80 1.87
CA PRO A 240 18.85 -23.26 0.56
C PRO A 240 17.72 -23.99 -0.20
N GLY A 241 17.64 -23.77 -1.51
CA GLY A 241 16.64 -24.36 -2.41
C GLY A 241 15.30 -23.61 -2.47
N LYS A 242 15.17 -22.46 -1.81
CA LYS A 242 13.95 -21.62 -1.87
C LYS A 242 13.82 -20.84 -3.17
N ILE A 243 14.93 -20.44 -3.78
CA ILE A 243 14.91 -19.75 -5.08
C ILE A 243 14.78 -20.80 -6.18
N LYS A 244 13.63 -20.79 -6.86
CA LYS A 244 13.37 -21.71 -7.97
C LYS A 244 13.95 -21.18 -9.28
N ASN A 245 14.14 -22.10 -10.23
CA ASN A 245 14.53 -21.81 -11.60
C ASN A 245 15.91 -21.12 -11.74
N LEU A 246 16.84 -21.38 -10.81
CA LEU A 246 18.22 -20.89 -10.87
C LEU A 246 19.03 -21.42 -12.06
N SER A 247 18.54 -22.43 -12.77
CA SER A 247 19.14 -22.88 -14.03
C SER A 247 19.06 -21.80 -15.13
N SER A 248 18.10 -20.88 -15.07
CA SER A 248 17.99 -19.75 -16.01
C SER A 248 18.94 -18.61 -15.64
N PRO A 249 19.83 -18.16 -16.57
CA PRO A 249 20.70 -17.01 -16.32
C PRO A 249 19.93 -15.71 -16.10
N GLU A 250 18.83 -15.48 -16.82
CA GLU A 250 17.97 -14.31 -16.66
C GLU A 250 17.36 -14.25 -15.25
N ARG A 251 16.98 -15.42 -14.71
CA ARG A 251 16.43 -15.51 -13.36
C ARG A 251 17.49 -15.18 -12.31
N ARG A 252 18.72 -15.70 -12.48
CA ARG A 252 19.84 -15.37 -11.59
C ARG A 252 20.17 -13.88 -11.62
N GLU A 253 20.12 -13.26 -12.80
CA GLU A 253 20.30 -11.82 -12.94
C GLU A 253 19.22 -11.03 -12.21
N GLN A 254 17.94 -11.34 -12.42
CA GLN A 254 16.83 -10.67 -11.72
C GLN A 254 16.96 -10.76 -10.20
N VAL A 255 17.29 -11.94 -9.68
CA VAL A 255 17.48 -12.18 -8.25
C VAL A 255 18.67 -11.37 -7.73
N ALA A 256 19.81 -11.42 -8.42
CA ALA A 256 20.99 -10.66 -8.00
C ALA A 256 20.75 -9.15 -8.01
N THR A 257 20.11 -8.62 -9.05
CA THR A 257 19.75 -7.19 -9.13
C THR A 257 18.82 -6.79 -7.99
N SER A 258 17.75 -7.57 -7.73
CA SER A 258 16.81 -7.29 -6.64
C SER A 258 17.49 -7.29 -5.27
N ILE A 259 18.37 -8.26 -5.00
CA ILE A 259 19.12 -8.34 -3.74
C ILE A 259 20.10 -7.17 -3.65
N HIS A 260 20.83 -6.88 -4.72
CA HIS A 260 21.78 -5.77 -4.76
C HIS A 260 21.13 -4.42 -4.49
N GLU A 261 20.05 -4.08 -5.23
CA GLU A 261 19.33 -2.82 -5.07
C GLU A 261 18.74 -2.64 -3.67
N TYR A 262 18.27 -3.72 -3.06
CA TYR A 262 17.75 -3.71 -1.69
C TYR A 262 18.88 -3.46 -0.68
N ILE A 263 19.93 -4.29 -0.74
CA ILE A 263 21.02 -4.29 0.24
C ILE A 263 21.83 -2.99 0.20
N GLU A 264 22.15 -2.47 -0.99
CA GLU A 264 22.89 -1.21 -1.16
C GLU A 264 22.22 -0.06 -0.39
N LYS A 265 20.89 -0.01 -0.41
CA LYS A 265 20.10 1.03 0.26
C LYS A 265 19.88 0.72 1.74
N ALA A 266 19.61 -0.54 2.08
CA ALA A 266 19.34 -0.95 3.45
C ALA A 266 20.55 -0.78 4.37
N ILE A 267 21.77 -1.01 3.87
CA ILE A 267 23.03 -0.86 4.62
C ILE A 267 23.15 0.51 5.30
N GLN A 268 22.71 1.57 4.63
CA GLN A 268 22.77 2.94 5.16
C GLN A 268 21.94 3.13 6.44
N SER A 269 21.00 2.22 6.70
CA SER A 269 20.12 2.26 7.88
C SER A 269 20.46 1.20 8.93
N PHE A 270 21.51 0.40 8.73
CA PHE A 270 21.84 -0.71 9.65
C PHE A 270 22.29 -0.23 11.02
N ASP A 271 22.85 0.97 11.16
CA ASP A 271 23.21 1.53 12.46
C ASP A 271 21.98 1.82 13.34
N HIS A 272 20.79 1.86 12.75
CA HIS A 272 19.57 2.08 13.51
C HIS A 272 19.24 0.89 14.43
N PRO A 273 18.91 1.11 15.72
CA PRO A 273 18.67 0.05 16.72
C PRO A 273 17.56 -0.96 16.39
N ILE A 274 16.71 -0.63 15.40
CA ILE A 274 15.62 -1.51 14.96
C ILE A 274 16.14 -2.78 14.26
N PHE A 275 17.32 -2.73 13.65
CA PHE A 275 17.97 -3.89 13.04
C PHE A 275 18.78 -4.61 14.11
N LYS A 276 18.31 -5.79 14.51
CA LYS A 276 19.03 -6.62 15.48
C LYS A 276 20.26 -7.21 14.83
N GLN A 277 21.31 -7.45 15.61
CA GLN A 277 22.55 -8.04 15.09
C GLN A 277 22.31 -9.39 14.42
N ASP A 278 21.47 -10.24 15.00
CA ASP A 278 21.14 -11.55 14.42
C ASP A 278 20.45 -11.43 13.05
N GLU A 279 19.58 -10.44 12.85
CA GLU A 279 18.91 -10.20 11.56
C GLU A 279 19.92 -9.73 10.51
N LYS A 280 20.86 -8.87 10.90
CA LYS A 280 21.95 -8.41 10.01
C LYS A 280 22.86 -9.56 9.58
N MET A 281 23.23 -10.42 10.52
CA MET A 281 24.02 -11.61 10.23
C MET A 281 23.25 -12.59 9.34
N ALA A 282 21.96 -12.79 9.58
CA ALA A 282 21.12 -13.63 8.75
C ALA A 282 21.01 -13.10 7.30
N LEU A 283 20.93 -11.77 7.10
CA LEU A 283 20.98 -11.18 5.76
C LEU A 283 22.32 -11.48 5.05
N TYR A 284 23.43 -11.39 5.76
CA TYR A 284 24.74 -11.72 5.21
C TYR A 284 24.86 -13.21 4.84
N GLU A 285 24.44 -14.10 5.75
CA GLU A 285 24.42 -15.55 5.52
C GLU A 285 23.53 -15.93 4.34
N ALA A 286 22.36 -15.29 4.21
CA ALA A 286 21.46 -15.51 3.08
C ALA A 286 22.12 -15.17 1.75
N VAL A 287 22.81 -14.02 1.65
CA VAL A 287 23.53 -13.64 0.43
C VAL A 287 24.63 -14.66 0.10
N LEU A 288 25.37 -15.17 1.09
CA LEU A 288 26.38 -16.22 0.88
C LEU A 288 25.78 -17.56 0.44
N GLN A 289 24.63 -17.95 1.00
CA GLN A 289 23.93 -19.18 0.62
C GLN A 289 23.43 -19.08 -0.82
N ILE A 290 22.81 -17.96 -1.20
CA ILE A 290 22.35 -17.73 -2.59
C ILE A 290 23.54 -17.67 -3.55
N GLN A 291 24.66 -17.06 -3.14
CA GLN A 291 25.90 -17.05 -3.90
C GLN A 291 26.41 -18.48 -4.17
N THR A 292 26.31 -19.36 -3.18
CA THR A 292 26.71 -20.77 -3.31
C THR A 292 25.81 -21.50 -4.31
N GLU A 293 24.49 -21.28 -4.27
CA GLU A 293 23.56 -21.86 -5.26
C GLU A 293 23.81 -21.35 -6.67
N PHE A 294 24.18 -20.08 -6.82
CA PHE A 294 24.58 -19.53 -8.12
C PHE A 294 25.87 -20.16 -8.63
N GLN A 295 26.77 -20.53 -7.72
CA GLN A 295 28.04 -21.19 -8.05
C GLN A 295 27.83 -22.60 -8.61
N GLU A 296 26.78 -23.32 -8.20
CA GLU A 296 26.37 -24.61 -8.81
C GLU A 296 26.05 -24.47 -10.31
N HIS A 297 25.75 -23.25 -10.75
CA HIS A 297 25.50 -22.90 -12.15
C HIS A 297 26.61 -22.03 -12.78
N GLY A 298 27.75 -21.86 -12.11
CA GLY A 298 28.90 -21.10 -12.60
C GLY A 298 28.76 -19.57 -12.56
N ASP A 299 27.77 -19.02 -11.85
CA ASP A 299 27.43 -17.58 -11.82
C ASP A 299 27.55 -16.97 -10.41
N GLY A 300 28.26 -17.64 -9.49
CA GLY A 300 28.42 -17.20 -8.09
C GLY A 300 29.09 -15.84 -7.93
N LYS A 301 29.93 -15.42 -8.89
CA LYS A 301 30.60 -14.10 -8.84
C LYS A 301 29.63 -12.91 -8.88
N ARG A 302 28.39 -13.12 -9.34
CA ARG A 302 27.40 -12.05 -9.51
C ARG A 302 27.00 -11.37 -8.19
N LEU A 303 26.98 -12.13 -7.09
CA LEU A 303 26.62 -11.62 -5.76
C LEU A 303 27.82 -11.19 -4.91
N GLU A 304 29.04 -11.37 -5.41
CA GLU A 304 30.28 -11.03 -4.71
C GLU A 304 30.36 -9.55 -4.30
N PRO A 305 29.96 -8.56 -5.14
CA PRO A 305 29.93 -7.15 -4.72
C PRO A 305 28.97 -6.89 -3.56
N THR A 306 27.80 -7.53 -3.58
CA THR A 306 26.76 -7.37 -2.56
C THR A 306 27.18 -8.01 -1.23
N ALA A 307 27.79 -9.20 -1.28
CA ALA A 307 28.35 -9.86 -0.10
C ALA A 307 29.47 -9.02 0.53
N LYS A 308 30.36 -8.45 -0.30
CA LYS A 308 31.43 -7.56 0.16
C LYS A 308 30.89 -6.31 0.85
N ALA A 309 29.90 -5.64 0.24
CA ALA A 309 29.28 -4.45 0.82
C ALA A 309 28.65 -4.74 2.19
N LEU A 310 27.95 -5.87 2.33
CA LEU A 310 27.40 -6.31 3.63
C LEU A 310 28.48 -6.59 4.66
N ARG A 311 29.53 -7.30 4.26
CA ARG A 311 30.65 -7.63 5.15
C ARG A 311 31.30 -6.37 5.71
N GLU A 312 31.57 -5.39 4.85
CA GLU A 312 32.13 -4.09 5.22
C GLU A 312 31.20 -3.32 6.17
N ALA A 313 29.91 -3.24 5.83
CA ALA A 313 28.90 -2.58 6.65
C ALA A 313 28.75 -3.22 8.04
N LEU A 314 28.91 -4.54 8.15
CA LEU A 314 28.78 -5.30 9.39
C LEU A 314 30.11 -5.44 10.15
N SER A 315 31.21 -4.88 9.62
CA SER A 315 32.56 -5.02 10.20
C SER A 315 32.98 -6.49 10.42
N ILE A 316 32.56 -7.39 9.54
CA ILE A 316 32.93 -8.81 9.60
C ILE A 316 34.36 -8.96 9.02
N PRO A 317 35.30 -9.62 9.73
CA PRO A 317 36.65 -9.84 9.21
C PRO A 317 36.62 -10.60 7.88
N GLU A 318 37.47 -10.21 6.94
CA GLU A 318 37.69 -10.96 5.70
C GLU A 318 38.14 -12.39 6.06
N PRO A 319 37.49 -13.45 5.54
CA PRO A 319 38.02 -14.80 5.73
C PRO A 319 39.42 -14.81 5.15
N GLU A 320 40.43 -15.04 6.00
CA GLU A 320 41.80 -15.25 5.54
C GLU A 320 41.75 -16.37 4.49
N LEU A 321 42.05 -16.01 3.24
CA LEU A 321 42.30 -16.98 2.19
C LEU A 321 43.53 -17.78 2.63
N VAL A 322 43.30 -18.91 3.31
CA VAL A 322 44.29 -19.97 3.41
C VAL A 322 44.43 -20.53 2.00
N ILE A 323 45.30 -19.91 1.19
CA ILE A 323 45.78 -20.48 -0.05
C ILE A 323 46.58 -21.73 0.36
N PRO A 324 46.13 -22.96 0.07
CA PRO A 324 47.01 -24.09 0.21
C PRO A 324 48.12 -23.89 -0.82
N LYS A 325 49.34 -23.75 -0.32
CA LYS A 325 50.58 -23.77 -1.09
C LYS A 325 50.53 -24.96 -2.08
N PRO A 326 50.89 -24.79 -3.36
CA PRO A 326 50.88 -25.91 -4.29
C PRO A 326 52.03 -26.86 -3.94
N GLU A 327 51.72 -28.03 -3.41
CA GLU A 327 52.67 -29.14 -3.31
C GLU A 327 52.65 -30.01 -4.58
N PRO A 328 53.80 -30.59 -4.94
CA PRO A 328 54.12 -30.96 -6.32
C PRO A 328 53.40 -32.22 -6.81
N LYS A 329 53.23 -32.28 -8.14
CA LYS A 329 52.71 -33.43 -8.89
C LYS A 329 53.34 -34.74 -8.42
N VAL A 330 52.50 -35.65 -7.90
CA VAL A 330 52.80 -37.08 -7.83
C VAL A 330 51.69 -37.83 -8.57
N GLU A 331 52.11 -38.54 -9.62
CA GLU A 331 51.30 -39.42 -10.46
C GLU A 331 50.72 -40.64 -9.69
N PRO A 332 49.69 -41.31 -10.25
CA PRO A 332 48.63 -41.90 -9.48
C PRO A 332 48.99 -43.30 -8.96
N LYS A 333 48.57 -43.60 -7.73
CA LYS A 333 48.44 -44.99 -7.24
C LYS A 333 47.03 -45.26 -6.79
N ALA A 334 46.52 -46.34 -7.37
CA ALA A 334 45.18 -46.88 -7.25
C ALA A 334 44.85 -47.47 -5.87
N LYS A 335 43.54 -47.77 -5.75
CA LYS A 335 42.81 -48.59 -4.76
C LYS A 335 42.26 -47.77 -3.59
N SER A 336 41.01 -47.91 -3.17
CA SER A 336 39.96 -48.89 -3.49
C SER A 336 38.66 -48.36 -2.90
N GLY A 337 37.54 -48.51 -3.60
CA GLY A 337 36.25 -48.17 -3.01
C GLY A 337 35.08 -48.66 -3.85
N VAL A 338 34.84 -49.98 -3.82
CA VAL A 338 33.54 -50.68 -3.95
C VAL A 338 32.66 -50.43 -5.21
N PHE A 339 32.89 -49.41 -6.03
CA PHE A 339 32.07 -49.07 -7.20
C PHE A 339 32.54 -49.71 -8.52
N ALA A 340 33.78 -50.21 -8.61
CA ALA A 340 34.32 -50.86 -9.81
C ALA A 340 33.86 -52.33 -10.02
N MET A 341 33.00 -52.86 -9.14
CA MET A 341 32.42 -54.21 -9.29
C MET A 341 31.06 -54.21 -10.01
N TRP A 342 30.38 -53.06 -10.11
CA TRP A 342 29.06 -52.97 -10.75
C TRP A 342 29.12 -52.58 -12.24
N GLU A 343 30.21 -51.94 -12.67
CA GLU A 343 30.40 -51.53 -14.07
C GLU A 343 31.00 -52.64 -14.96
N LYS A 344 31.20 -53.85 -14.40
CA LYS A 344 31.77 -55.02 -15.11
C LYS A 344 30.77 -56.14 -15.42
N LEU A 345 29.46 -55.88 -15.27
CA LEU A 345 28.39 -56.81 -15.68
C LEU A 345 27.56 -56.31 -16.88
N ALA A 346 27.83 -55.12 -17.41
CA ALA A 346 27.01 -54.51 -18.47
C ALA A 346 27.72 -54.34 -19.82
N SER A 347 28.86 -55.00 -20.07
CA SER A 347 29.53 -54.92 -21.38
C SER A 347 30.28 -56.22 -21.72
N GLY A 348 29.62 -57.09 -22.48
CA GLY A 348 30.21 -58.25 -23.16
C GLY A 348 29.16 -59.00 -23.99
N PRO A 349 29.49 -59.49 -25.19
CA PRO A 349 28.64 -59.46 -26.38
C PRO A 349 27.83 -60.75 -26.63
N GLY A 350 26.76 -60.66 -27.41
CA GLY A 350 26.05 -61.85 -27.90
C GLY A 350 24.74 -61.53 -28.61
N SER A 351 24.81 -61.35 -29.92
CA SER A 351 23.67 -61.51 -30.83
C SER A 351 23.41 -63.02 -30.97
N GLU A 352 22.20 -63.50 -30.68
CA GLU A 352 21.38 -64.33 -31.59
C GLU A 352 20.02 -64.73 -30.98
N ASN A 353 19.05 -64.81 -31.89
CA ASN A 353 17.61 -65.00 -31.76
C ASN A 353 17.13 -66.06 -30.75
N SER A 354 16.02 -65.75 -30.07
CA SER A 354 14.79 -66.59 -30.03
C SER A 354 13.68 -65.87 -29.26
N THR A 355 12.56 -65.57 -29.92
CA THR A 355 11.27 -65.23 -29.28
C THR A 355 10.71 -66.48 -28.57
N PRO A 356 9.98 -66.38 -27.43
CA PRO A 356 8.56 -66.01 -27.49
C PRO A 356 8.00 -65.21 -26.29
N LYS A 357 7.08 -64.28 -26.61
CA LYS A 357 5.77 -64.05 -25.97
C LYS A 357 5.68 -64.05 -24.42
N ILE A 358 5.35 -62.88 -23.84
CA ILE A 358 4.10 -62.56 -23.08
C ILE A 358 4.33 -61.35 -22.16
N SER A 359 3.65 -60.26 -22.53
CA SER A 359 3.02 -59.21 -21.70
C SER A 359 3.44 -58.99 -20.24
N HIS A 360 3.87 -57.77 -19.93
CA HIS A 360 3.01 -56.74 -19.33
C HIS A 360 3.76 -55.39 -19.30
N VAL A 361 3.58 -54.60 -20.35
CA VAL A 361 3.76 -53.14 -20.24
C VAL A 361 2.56 -52.64 -19.44
N ALA A 362 2.81 -52.13 -18.24
CA ALA A 362 1.79 -51.39 -17.51
C ALA A 362 1.32 -50.22 -18.40
N PRO A 363 0.04 -50.13 -18.73
CA PRO A 363 -0.44 -49.10 -19.64
C PRO A 363 -0.25 -47.74 -18.95
N ARG A 364 0.47 -46.82 -19.61
CA ARG A 364 0.25 -45.39 -19.38
C ARG A 364 -1.26 -45.18 -19.55
N LYS A 365 -1.98 -44.95 -18.44
CA LYS A 365 -3.40 -44.56 -18.50
C LYS A 365 -3.51 -43.42 -19.50
N GLU A 366 -4.08 -43.69 -20.68
CA GLU A 366 -4.50 -42.65 -21.61
C GLU A 366 -5.58 -41.84 -20.90
N ILE A 367 -5.17 -40.73 -20.27
CA ILE A 367 -6.11 -39.77 -19.71
C ILE A 367 -6.88 -39.20 -20.90
N SER A 368 -8.18 -39.49 -20.96
CA SER A 368 -9.12 -38.97 -21.96
C SER A 368 -8.94 -37.46 -22.14
N PRO A 369 -9.03 -36.92 -23.38
CA PRO A 369 -8.94 -35.48 -23.66
C PRO A 369 -9.87 -34.64 -22.77
N GLU A 370 -11.06 -35.17 -22.47
CA GLU A 370 -12.06 -34.57 -21.58
C GLU A 370 -11.54 -34.38 -20.15
N VAL A 371 -10.86 -35.41 -19.62
CA VAL A 371 -10.29 -35.41 -18.26
C VAL A 371 -9.07 -34.51 -18.18
N ARG A 372 -8.29 -34.39 -19.27
CA ARG A 372 -7.19 -33.41 -19.35
C ARG A 372 -7.74 -31.98 -19.38
N ARG A 373 -8.82 -31.75 -20.14
CA ARG A 373 -9.50 -30.46 -20.22
C ARG A 373 -10.04 -30.02 -18.86
N GLN A 374 -10.74 -30.91 -18.14
CA GLN A 374 -11.25 -30.63 -16.80
C GLN A 374 -10.13 -30.31 -15.80
N LYS A 375 -9.03 -31.06 -15.81
CA LYS A 375 -7.86 -30.78 -14.96
C LYS A 375 -7.22 -29.43 -15.25
N SER A 376 -7.03 -29.07 -16.52
CA SER A 376 -6.46 -27.76 -16.87
C SER A 376 -7.38 -26.60 -16.47
N ILE A 377 -8.71 -26.74 -16.60
CA ILE A 377 -9.68 -25.74 -16.13
C ILE A 377 -9.62 -25.59 -14.60
N GLN A 378 -9.57 -26.70 -13.87
CA GLN A 378 -9.46 -26.70 -12.41
C GLN A 378 -8.17 -26.00 -11.95
N ILE A 379 -7.03 -26.31 -12.60
CA ILE A 379 -5.75 -25.66 -12.32
C ILE A 379 -5.81 -24.15 -12.59
N ILE A 380 -6.47 -23.73 -13.67
CA ILE A 380 -6.66 -22.29 -13.97
C ILE A 380 -7.47 -21.62 -12.86
N GLN A 381 -8.58 -22.22 -12.41
CA GLN A 381 -9.41 -21.66 -11.35
C GLN A 381 -8.70 -21.60 -9.99
N GLU A 382 -8.00 -22.68 -9.61
CA GLU A 382 -7.20 -22.73 -8.38
C GLU A 382 -6.07 -21.69 -8.41
N LYS A 383 -5.34 -21.60 -9.53
CA LYS A 383 -4.26 -20.61 -9.68
C LYS A 383 -4.79 -19.18 -9.70
N LEU A 384 -5.90 -18.91 -10.39
CA LEU A 384 -6.57 -17.59 -10.37
C LEU A 384 -6.98 -17.19 -8.96
N GLY A 385 -7.54 -18.12 -8.18
CA GLY A 385 -7.90 -17.88 -6.77
C GLY A 385 -6.68 -17.53 -5.89
N SER A 386 -5.53 -18.13 -6.19
CA SER A 386 -4.27 -17.90 -5.48
C SER A 386 -3.45 -16.70 -5.97
N LEU A 387 -3.83 -16.06 -7.08
CA LEU A 387 -3.09 -14.92 -7.61
C LEU A 387 -3.10 -13.77 -6.60
N ASP A 388 -1.96 -13.10 -6.44
CA ASP A 388 -1.85 -11.95 -5.56
C ASP A 388 -0.92 -10.93 -6.21
N LEU A 389 -1.37 -9.67 -6.27
CA LEU A 389 -0.62 -8.56 -6.87
C LEU A 389 0.67 -8.27 -6.14
N GLN A 390 0.74 -8.56 -4.84
CA GLN A 390 1.93 -8.38 -4.02
C GLN A 390 2.85 -9.61 -4.07
N SER A 391 2.42 -10.70 -4.72
CA SER A 391 3.22 -11.92 -4.82
C SER A 391 4.39 -11.76 -5.78
N GLN A 392 5.58 -12.10 -5.31
CA GLN A 392 6.80 -12.22 -6.14
C GLN A 392 6.66 -13.28 -7.25
N PHE A 393 5.67 -14.18 -7.12
CA PHE A 393 5.36 -15.22 -8.10
C PHE A 393 4.21 -14.84 -9.03
N LEU A 394 3.72 -13.60 -9.00
CA LEU A 394 2.61 -13.15 -9.86
C LEU A 394 2.88 -13.45 -11.34
N SER A 395 4.09 -13.13 -11.83
CA SER A 395 4.45 -13.34 -13.23
C SER A 395 4.55 -14.83 -13.60
N GLU A 396 5.06 -15.65 -12.68
CA GLU A 396 5.19 -17.11 -12.86
C GLU A 396 3.80 -17.77 -12.82
N ASN A 397 2.95 -17.39 -11.88
CA ASN A 397 1.58 -17.87 -11.76
C ASN A 397 0.74 -17.49 -13.00
N ILE A 398 0.91 -16.27 -13.51
CA ILE A 398 0.25 -15.84 -14.76
C ILE A 398 0.78 -16.64 -15.95
N SER A 399 2.09 -16.89 -16.03
CA SER A 399 2.69 -17.70 -17.10
C SER A 399 2.22 -19.15 -17.05
N ASP A 400 2.06 -19.71 -15.86
CA ASP A 400 1.47 -21.04 -15.66
C ASP A 400 0.01 -21.10 -16.09
N ILE A 401 -0.78 -20.07 -15.77
CA ILE A 401 -2.18 -19.97 -16.24
C ILE A 401 -2.20 -19.92 -17.78
N LYS A 402 -1.35 -19.10 -18.41
CA LYS A 402 -1.21 -19.02 -19.87
C LYS A 402 -0.76 -20.33 -20.51
N ARG A 403 0.10 -21.10 -19.83
CA ARG A 403 0.53 -22.43 -20.28
C ARG A 403 -0.62 -23.44 -20.24
N GLN A 404 -1.47 -23.37 -19.21
CA GLN A 404 -2.69 -24.19 -19.15
C GLN A 404 -3.71 -23.76 -20.22
N ILE A 405 -3.84 -22.47 -20.51
CA ILE A 405 -4.67 -21.97 -21.62
C ILE A 405 -4.16 -22.49 -22.97
N SER A 406 -2.85 -22.43 -23.23
CA SER A 406 -2.23 -23.01 -24.44
C SER A 406 -2.49 -24.53 -24.55
N THR A 407 -2.46 -25.24 -23.42
CA THR A 407 -2.79 -26.67 -23.36
C THR A 407 -4.26 -26.91 -23.71
N LEU A 408 -5.18 -26.08 -23.19
CA LEU A 408 -6.60 -26.16 -23.53
C LEU A 408 -6.85 -25.91 -25.02
N ARG A 409 -6.23 -24.88 -25.61
CA ARG A 409 -6.30 -24.58 -27.06
C ARG A 409 -5.81 -25.73 -27.92
N SER A 410 -4.76 -26.44 -27.48
CA SER A 410 -4.24 -27.61 -28.18
C SER A 410 -5.20 -28.82 -28.13
N ILE A 411 -6.08 -28.87 -27.12
CA ILE A 411 -7.06 -29.95 -26.93
C ILE A 411 -8.38 -29.62 -27.63
N SER A 412 -8.84 -28.36 -27.58
CA SER A 412 -10.12 -27.92 -28.15
C SER A 412 -10.04 -27.56 -29.64
N GLY A 413 -8.85 -27.17 -30.12
CA GLY A 413 -8.66 -26.67 -31.49
C GLY A 413 -9.14 -25.24 -31.72
N ASP A 414 -9.74 -24.59 -30.71
CA ASP A 414 -10.22 -23.22 -30.78
C ASP A 414 -9.14 -22.23 -30.28
N GLN A 415 -8.56 -21.48 -31.21
CA GLN A 415 -7.56 -20.45 -30.90
C GLN A 415 -8.14 -19.23 -30.15
N ALA A 416 -9.47 -19.07 -30.13
CA ALA A 416 -10.14 -17.99 -29.44
C ALA A 416 -10.43 -18.29 -27.95
N GLU A 417 -10.30 -19.55 -27.52
CA GLU A 417 -10.58 -19.96 -26.14
C GLU A 417 -9.67 -19.19 -25.15
N PHE A 418 -10.29 -18.54 -24.15
CA PHE A 418 -9.64 -17.75 -23.09
C PHE A 418 -8.83 -16.52 -23.55
N LYS A 419 -9.09 -15.99 -24.74
CA LYS A 419 -8.39 -14.81 -25.27
C LYS A 419 -8.56 -13.57 -24.40
N HIS A 420 -9.72 -13.37 -23.78
CA HIS A 420 -9.97 -12.19 -22.93
C HIS A 420 -9.37 -12.37 -21.54
N LEU A 421 -9.36 -13.61 -21.03
CA LEU A 421 -8.64 -13.96 -19.81
C LEU A 421 -7.15 -13.69 -19.94
N GLU A 422 -6.52 -14.09 -21.05
CA GLU A 422 -5.11 -13.76 -21.30
C GLU A 422 -4.85 -12.25 -21.30
N LYS A 423 -5.70 -11.47 -22.00
CA LYS A 423 -5.59 -10.01 -22.01
C LYS A 423 -5.74 -9.38 -20.61
N ALA A 424 -6.63 -9.92 -19.79
CA ALA A 424 -6.81 -9.46 -18.42
C ALA A 424 -5.59 -9.79 -17.56
N LEU A 425 -4.99 -10.98 -17.72
CA LEU A 425 -3.75 -11.37 -17.06
C LEU A 425 -2.54 -10.54 -17.54
N ASP A 426 -2.48 -10.23 -18.83
CA ASP A 426 -1.49 -9.30 -19.41
C ASP A 426 -1.59 -7.92 -18.76
N ALA A 427 -2.81 -7.41 -18.56
CA ALA A 427 -3.03 -6.12 -17.91
C ALA A 427 -2.56 -6.08 -16.44
N LEU A 428 -2.55 -7.23 -15.75
CA LEU A 428 -2.01 -7.35 -14.39
C LEU A 428 -0.46 -7.28 -14.38
N GLN A 429 0.20 -7.85 -15.39
CA GLN A 429 1.66 -7.76 -15.56
C GLN A 429 2.07 -6.38 -16.10
N ASN A 430 1.52 -6.00 -17.25
CA ASN A 430 1.79 -4.78 -17.99
C ASN A 430 0.52 -3.91 -18.05
N PRO A 431 0.40 -2.86 -17.22
CA PRO A 431 -0.84 -2.09 -17.09
C PRO A 431 -1.15 -1.16 -18.26
N THR A 432 -0.56 -1.34 -19.45
CA THR A 432 -0.83 -0.50 -20.63
C THR A 432 -2.33 -0.28 -20.91
N PRO A 433 -3.24 -1.28 -20.75
CA PRO A 433 -4.68 -1.08 -20.94
C PRO A 433 -5.36 -0.25 -19.84
N LEU A 434 -4.70 -0.06 -18.69
CA LEU A 434 -5.18 0.67 -17.50
C LEU A 434 -4.45 2.02 -17.32
N ALA A 435 -3.31 2.19 -17.99
CA ALA A 435 -2.47 3.37 -18.05
C ALA A 435 -3.19 4.57 -18.69
N ILE A 436 -2.56 5.75 -18.68
CA ILE A 436 -3.06 6.90 -19.43
C ILE A 436 -2.97 6.57 -20.92
N SER A 437 -4.11 6.68 -21.60
CA SER A 437 -4.20 6.45 -23.04
C SER A 437 -3.78 7.68 -23.85
N ASP A 438 -3.41 7.46 -25.10
CA ASP A 438 -3.10 8.55 -26.03
C ASP A 438 -4.30 9.50 -26.20
N GLU A 439 -5.53 8.96 -26.19
CA GLU A 439 -6.75 9.78 -26.22
C GLU A 439 -6.90 10.65 -24.98
N GLU A 440 -6.56 10.15 -23.79
CA GLU A 440 -6.52 10.95 -22.56
C GLU A 440 -5.45 12.04 -22.65
N HIS A 441 -4.27 11.76 -23.18
CA HIS A 441 -3.24 12.78 -23.39
C HIS A 441 -3.70 13.89 -24.33
N VAL A 442 -4.33 13.54 -25.45
CA VAL A 442 -4.89 14.52 -26.39
C VAL A 442 -5.98 15.35 -25.73
N PHE A 443 -6.89 14.71 -24.99
CA PHE A 443 -7.98 15.36 -24.28
C PHE A 443 -7.47 16.33 -23.20
N MET A 444 -6.50 15.91 -22.38
CA MET A 444 -5.92 16.75 -21.33
C MET A 444 -5.14 17.94 -21.90
N ASN A 445 -4.45 17.77 -23.03
CA ASN A 445 -3.81 18.87 -23.73
C ASN A 445 -4.83 19.89 -24.26
N PHE A 446 -5.96 19.42 -24.78
CA PHE A 446 -7.06 20.29 -25.22
C PHE A 446 -7.67 21.06 -24.04
N LEU A 447 -7.95 20.38 -22.92
CA LEU A 447 -8.38 20.97 -21.67
C LEU A 447 -7.42 22.04 -21.16
N GLY A 448 -6.12 21.75 -21.19
CA GLY A 448 -5.09 22.70 -20.78
C GLY A 448 -5.10 23.99 -21.59
N LYS A 449 -5.32 23.89 -22.90
CA LYS A 449 -5.48 25.05 -23.78
C LYS A 449 -6.78 25.81 -23.54
N LYS A 450 -7.89 25.10 -23.34
CA LYS A 450 -9.23 25.71 -23.17
C LYS A 450 -9.40 26.42 -21.82
N HIS A 451 -8.77 25.89 -20.76
CA HIS A 451 -8.91 26.39 -19.39
C HIS A 451 -7.63 27.02 -18.82
N ASN A 452 -6.64 27.34 -19.69
CA ASN A 452 -5.35 27.92 -19.31
C ASN A 452 -4.62 27.16 -18.18
N LEU A 453 -4.66 25.83 -18.21
CA LEU A 453 -3.95 25.01 -17.22
C LEU A 453 -2.45 25.06 -17.49
N SER A 454 -1.68 25.27 -16.43
CA SER A 454 -0.21 25.24 -16.50
C SER A 454 0.31 23.84 -16.81
N LYS A 455 1.55 23.75 -17.34
CA LYS A 455 2.24 22.47 -17.54
C LYS A 455 2.40 21.67 -16.24
N VAL A 456 2.48 22.36 -15.09
CA VAL A 456 2.57 21.72 -13.76
C VAL A 456 1.26 20.99 -13.43
N GLN A 457 0.12 21.62 -13.69
CA GLN A 457 -1.19 20.99 -13.49
C GLN A 457 -1.39 19.78 -14.40
N LEU A 458 -1.01 19.86 -15.68
CA LEU A 458 -1.07 18.70 -16.58
C LEU A 458 -0.18 17.54 -16.11
N ARG A 459 0.96 17.81 -15.47
CA ARG A 459 1.79 16.78 -14.83
C ARG A 459 1.13 16.18 -13.59
N GLN A 460 0.31 16.94 -12.86
CA GLN A 460 -0.46 16.43 -11.72
C GLN A 460 -1.56 15.44 -12.17
N TYR A 461 -2.11 15.58 -13.38
CA TYR A 461 -2.96 14.54 -13.99
C TYR A 461 -2.16 13.24 -14.23
N GLN A 462 -0.95 13.35 -14.80
CA GLN A 462 -0.06 12.21 -15.02
C GLN A 462 0.31 11.52 -13.69
N ALA A 463 0.50 12.29 -12.62
CA ALA A 463 0.76 11.74 -11.29
C ALA A 463 -0.39 10.88 -10.73
N GLN A 464 -1.63 11.04 -11.23
CA GLN A 464 -2.77 10.19 -10.84
C GLN A 464 -2.75 8.80 -11.49
N GLU A 465 -1.87 8.55 -12.47
CA GLU A 465 -1.77 7.27 -13.15
C GLU A 465 -1.41 6.12 -12.21
N LYS A 466 -0.32 6.27 -11.45
CA LYS A 466 0.16 5.24 -10.52
C LYS A 466 -0.93 4.78 -9.53
N PRO A 467 -1.61 5.66 -8.76
CA PRO A 467 -2.62 5.21 -7.80
C PRO A 467 -3.88 4.64 -8.46
N THR A 468 -4.30 5.14 -9.63
CA THR A 468 -5.49 4.62 -10.32
C THR A 468 -5.24 3.27 -10.98
N VAL A 469 -4.04 3.04 -11.52
CA VAL A 469 -3.61 1.75 -12.04
C VAL A 469 -3.54 0.70 -10.92
N ILE A 470 -3.00 1.03 -9.75
CA ILE A 470 -2.96 0.11 -8.59
C ILE A 470 -4.38 -0.32 -8.19
N ASN A 471 -5.30 0.63 -8.07
CA ASN A 471 -6.70 0.34 -7.74
C ASN A 471 -7.38 -0.52 -8.80
N ALA A 472 -7.21 -0.19 -10.08
CA ALA A 472 -7.78 -0.93 -11.19
C ALA A 472 -7.23 -2.36 -11.28
N LYS A 473 -5.93 -2.57 -11.02
CA LYS A 473 -5.35 -3.92 -10.92
C LYS A 473 -5.98 -4.72 -9.79
N SER A 474 -6.19 -4.10 -8.63
CA SER A 474 -6.77 -4.75 -7.45
C SER A 474 -8.21 -5.22 -7.70
N GLU A 475 -9.06 -4.33 -8.23
CA GLU A 475 -10.46 -4.68 -8.54
C GLU A 475 -10.59 -5.64 -9.73
N LEU A 476 -9.68 -5.55 -10.72
CA LEU A 476 -9.58 -6.52 -11.81
C LEU A 476 -9.26 -7.91 -11.25
N LEU A 477 -8.23 -8.03 -10.41
CA LEU A 477 -7.85 -9.30 -9.78
C LEU A 477 -8.99 -9.87 -8.92
N LYS A 478 -9.63 -9.03 -8.10
CA LYS A 478 -10.76 -9.41 -7.25
C LYS A 478 -11.94 -9.94 -8.06
N THR A 479 -12.19 -9.37 -9.24
CA THR A 479 -13.23 -9.85 -10.15
C THR A 479 -12.85 -11.16 -10.82
N LEU A 480 -11.59 -11.32 -11.23
CA LEU A 480 -11.06 -12.57 -11.80
C LEU A 480 -11.04 -13.74 -10.79
N LYS A 481 -10.93 -13.44 -9.49
CA LYS A 481 -10.96 -14.42 -8.39
C LYS A 481 -12.35 -14.97 -8.07
N LYS A 482 -13.43 -14.32 -8.51
CA LYS A 482 -14.79 -14.80 -8.22
C LYS A 482 -14.97 -16.18 -8.86
N SER A 483 -15.38 -17.19 -8.09
CA SER A 483 -15.55 -18.54 -8.61
C SER A 483 -16.60 -18.55 -9.72
N VAL A 484 -16.20 -18.89 -10.94
CA VAL A 484 -17.12 -18.98 -12.08
C VAL A 484 -17.33 -20.45 -12.44
N ALA A 485 -18.59 -20.87 -12.54
CA ALA A 485 -18.94 -22.28 -12.75
C ALA A 485 -18.57 -22.85 -14.13
N THR A 486 -18.30 -22.01 -15.15
CA THR A 486 -17.95 -22.48 -16.51
C THR A 486 -16.85 -21.66 -17.19
N PRO A 487 -16.03 -22.28 -18.07
CA PRO A 487 -15.01 -21.63 -18.90
C PRO A 487 -15.47 -20.40 -19.69
N ASP A 488 -16.58 -20.50 -20.43
CA ASP A 488 -17.08 -19.41 -21.27
C ASP A 488 -17.49 -18.20 -20.45
N ARG A 489 -18.01 -18.44 -19.23
CA ARG A 489 -18.33 -17.38 -18.29
C ARG A 489 -17.07 -16.75 -17.71
N LEU A 490 -15.98 -17.50 -17.53
CA LEU A 490 -14.72 -16.97 -17.02
C LEU A 490 -14.09 -15.98 -18.02
N ASP A 491 -14.08 -16.33 -19.31
CA ASP A 491 -13.56 -15.44 -20.36
C ASP A 491 -14.43 -14.18 -20.54
N ALA A 492 -15.75 -14.34 -20.51
CA ALA A 492 -16.68 -13.21 -20.57
C ALA A 492 -16.59 -12.28 -19.34
N VAL A 493 -16.36 -12.84 -18.14
CA VAL A 493 -16.11 -12.06 -16.92
C VAL A 493 -14.80 -11.29 -17.04
N ALA A 494 -13.72 -11.91 -17.56
CA ALA A 494 -12.45 -11.24 -17.77
C ALA A 494 -12.56 -10.07 -18.76
N GLN A 495 -13.31 -10.26 -19.86
CA GLN A 495 -13.57 -9.20 -20.84
C GLN A 495 -14.28 -7.98 -20.20
N ARG A 496 -15.36 -8.23 -19.46
CA ARG A 496 -16.13 -7.16 -18.79
C ARG A 496 -15.31 -6.49 -17.70
N ALA A 497 -14.61 -7.26 -16.89
CA ALA A 497 -13.79 -6.74 -15.80
C ALA A 497 -12.70 -5.79 -16.31
N LEU A 498 -11.96 -6.20 -17.36
CA LEU A 498 -10.92 -5.35 -17.93
C LEU A 498 -11.50 -4.06 -18.53
N ALA A 499 -12.63 -4.14 -19.22
CA ALA A 499 -13.30 -2.95 -19.79
C ALA A 499 -13.81 -2.00 -18.69
N THR A 500 -14.45 -2.55 -17.65
CA THR A 500 -14.97 -1.78 -16.52
C THR A 500 -13.84 -1.10 -15.75
N GLU A 501 -12.77 -1.83 -15.41
CA GLU A 501 -11.67 -1.25 -14.63
C GLU A 501 -10.83 -0.25 -15.43
N SER A 502 -10.70 -0.45 -16.75
CA SER A 502 -10.10 0.57 -17.63
C SER A 502 -10.93 1.86 -17.60
N ALA A 503 -12.25 1.78 -17.76
CA ALA A 503 -13.14 2.95 -17.70
C ALA A 503 -13.12 3.63 -16.32
N ASN A 504 -13.16 2.84 -15.24
CA ASN A 504 -13.09 3.35 -13.87
C ASN A 504 -11.76 4.07 -13.59
N ALA A 505 -10.63 3.53 -14.06
CA ALA A 505 -9.32 4.16 -13.91
C ALA A 505 -9.31 5.55 -14.55
N LYS A 506 -9.81 5.66 -15.80
CA LYS A 506 -9.91 6.94 -16.52
C LYS A 506 -10.80 7.93 -15.79
N GLN A 507 -11.99 7.51 -15.37
CA GLN A 507 -12.94 8.36 -14.66
C GLN A 507 -12.40 8.83 -13.30
N MET A 508 -11.76 7.93 -12.54
CA MET A 508 -11.16 8.26 -11.24
C MET A 508 -9.98 9.22 -11.38
N ARG A 509 -9.11 9.03 -12.39
CA ARG A 509 -8.02 9.98 -12.68
C ARG A 509 -8.58 11.36 -12.95
N PHE A 510 -9.57 11.42 -13.85
CA PHE A 510 -10.17 12.68 -14.26
C PHE A 510 -10.89 13.39 -13.10
N ARG A 511 -11.67 12.64 -12.31
CA ARG A 511 -12.35 13.16 -11.13
C ARG A 511 -11.37 13.73 -10.10
N ARG A 512 -10.34 12.96 -9.74
CA ARG A 512 -9.29 13.43 -8.81
C ARG A 512 -8.58 14.68 -9.33
N PHE A 513 -8.34 14.75 -10.62
CA PHE A 513 -7.76 15.93 -11.25
C PHE A 513 -8.68 17.15 -11.14
N THR A 514 -9.98 17.00 -11.42
CA THR A 514 -10.96 18.10 -11.31
C THR A 514 -11.26 18.51 -9.87
N ASP A 515 -11.13 17.59 -8.91
CA ASP A 515 -11.26 17.87 -7.48
C ASP A 515 -10.10 18.77 -6.99
N ILE A 516 -8.89 18.59 -7.54
CA ILE A 516 -7.70 19.40 -7.21
C ILE A 516 -7.66 20.71 -8.02
N HIS A 517 -8.12 20.66 -9.27
CA HIS A 517 -8.09 21.80 -10.17
C HIS A 517 -9.48 22.04 -10.72
N ALA A 518 -10.25 22.91 -10.07
CA ALA A 518 -11.54 23.35 -10.58
C ALA A 518 -11.32 24.13 -11.89
N PRO A 519 -11.66 23.56 -13.07
CA PRO A 519 -11.49 24.27 -14.33
C PRO A 519 -12.43 25.48 -14.36
N ASN A 520 -11.89 26.65 -14.70
CA ASN A 520 -12.65 27.89 -14.86
C ASN A 520 -12.55 28.37 -16.33
N PRO A 521 -13.66 28.47 -17.07
CA PRO A 521 -15.04 28.14 -16.69
C PRO A 521 -15.27 26.63 -16.49
N ALA A 522 -16.34 26.26 -15.79
CA ALA A 522 -16.68 24.86 -15.53
C ALA A 522 -16.87 24.07 -16.82
N LEU A 523 -16.52 22.78 -16.77
CA LEU A 523 -16.71 21.84 -17.89
C LEU A 523 -18.20 21.66 -18.13
N SER A 524 -18.68 22.21 -19.24
CA SER A 524 -20.05 22.04 -19.76
C SER A 524 -20.09 20.99 -20.85
#